data_AF-A0A2N3YFZ4-F1
#
_entry.id   AF-A0A2N3YFZ4-F1
#
_cell.length_a   1.000
_cell.length_b   1.000
_cell.length_c   1.000
_cell.angle_alpha   90.00
_cell.angle_beta   90.00
_cell.angle_gamma   90.00
#
_symmetry.space_group_name_H-M   'P 1'
#
loop_
_entity.id
_entity.type
_entity.pdbx_description
1 polymer ?
#
loop_
_entity_poly.entity_id
_entity_poly.type
_entity_poly.pdbx_seq_one_letter_code
_entity_poly.pdbx_strand_id
1 'polypeptide(L)'
;MSSGERRVLGGSPVCRAASALDLLRDDVTYADAVVVARLVFDHDGGPVPGRGKRALIDIRGARRLVQLGLAELDEGFGYEVGRQASSGWQLRATPEAHDLLRRLADEPPL
;
A
#
# COMPACT_ATOMS: atom_id res chain seq x y z
N MET A 1 19.24 -8.86 29.80
CA MET A 1 19.41 -7.57 29.09
C MET A 1 18.09 -7.29 28.41
N SER A 2 17.28 -6.42 29.01
CA SER A 2 15.95 -6.08 28.48
C SER A 2 16.12 -5.14 27.29
N SER A 3 15.92 -5.65 26.08
CA SER A 3 15.75 -4.80 24.90
C SER A 3 14.48 -3.98 25.12
N GLY A 4 14.68 -2.69 25.36
CA GLY A 4 13.63 -1.73 25.68
C GLY A 4 12.55 -1.75 24.61
N GLU A 5 11.31 -1.98 25.06
CA GLU A 5 10.12 -1.55 24.36
C GLU A 5 10.23 -0.03 24.12
N ARG A 6 10.76 0.36 22.96
CA ARG A 6 10.54 1.71 22.44
C ARG A 6 9.04 1.80 22.18
N ARG A 7 8.32 2.39 23.15
CA ARG A 7 6.97 2.90 22.95
C ARG A 7 7.03 3.90 21.80
N VAL A 8 6.77 3.42 20.61
CA VAL A 8 6.54 4.20 19.40
C VAL A 8 5.41 5.19 19.71
N LEU A 9 5.68 6.48 19.55
CA LEU A 9 4.67 7.53 19.67
C LEU A 9 3.49 7.19 18.75
N GLY A 10 2.30 7.08 19.35
CA GLY A 10 1.11 6.41 18.81
C GLY A 10 0.52 7.05 17.56
N GLY A 11 1.06 6.71 16.40
CA GLY A 11 0.47 6.95 15.09
C GLY A 11 0.30 5.64 14.33
N SER A 12 -0.82 5.48 13.61
CA SER A 12 -1.03 4.33 12.72
C SER A 12 0.19 4.14 11.81
N PRO A 13 0.72 2.90 11.64
CA PRO A 13 1.86 2.64 10.76
C PRO A 13 1.62 3.13 9.34
N VAL A 14 0.36 3.09 8.87
CA VAL A 14 -0.05 3.65 7.58
C VAL A 14 0.25 5.15 7.51
N CYS A 15 -0.16 5.94 8.52
CA CYS A 15 0.03 7.38 8.49
C CYS A 15 1.52 7.76 8.58
N ARG A 16 2.29 7.04 9.42
CA ARG A 16 3.72 7.30 9.58
C ARG A 16 4.49 7.02 8.28
N ALA A 17 4.26 5.86 7.67
CA ALA A 17 4.89 5.49 6.40
C ALA A 17 4.45 6.42 5.25
N ALA A 18 3.17 6.79 5.20
CA ALA A 18 2.65 7.67 4.15
C ALA A 18 3.26 9.08 4.23
N SER A 19 3.34 9.65 5.44
CA SER A 19 3.97 10.96 5.65
C SER A 19 5.45 10.93 5.30
N ALA A 20 6.17 9.87 5.69
CA ALA A 20 7.58 9.76 5.36
C ALA A 20 7.83 9.57 3.86
N LEU A 21 6.97 8.82 3.15
CA LEU A 21 7.09 8.63 1.70
C LEU A 21 6.79 9.92 0.92
N ASP A 22 5.75 10.67 1.31
CA ASP A 22 5.40 11.99 0.74
C ASP A 22 6.54 13.00 0.90
N LEU A 23 7.24 12.98 2.04
CA LEU A 23 8.42 13.83 2.29
C LEU A 23 9.67 13.36 1.53
N LEU A 24 9.80 12.04 1.29
CA LEU A 24 10.97 11.46 0.64
C LEU A 24 10.93 11.59 -0.90
N ARG A 25 9.74 11.61 -1.49
CA ARG A 25 9.54 11.55 -2.95
C ARG A 25 8.63 12.68 -3.43
N ASP A 26 9.22 13.67 -4.10
CA ASP A 26 8.49 14.82 -4.67
C ASP A 26 7.45 14.43 -5.75
N ASP A 27 7.57 13.24 -6.34
CA ASP A 27 6.66 12.72 -7.37
C ASP A 27 5.46 11.94 -6.79
N VAL A 28 5.45 11.72 -5.48
CA VAL A 28 4.41 10.98 -4.76
C VAL A 28 3.61 11.94 -3.90
N THR A 29 2.29 11.95 -4.03
CA THR A 29 1.43 12.74 -3.14
C THR A 29 1.11 11.96 -1.87
N TYR A 30 0.80 12.65 -0.78
CA TYR A 30 0.31 12.00 0.45
C TYR A 30 -0.85 11.04 0.20
N ALA A 31 -1.78 11.38 -0.70
CA ALA A 31 -2.89 10.51 -1.05
C ALA A 31 -2.43 9.22 -1.75
N ASP A 32 -1.46 9.33 -2.67
CA ASP A 32 -0.82 8.17 -3.30
C ASP A 32 -0.13 7.30 -2.23
N ALA A 33 0.64 7.95 -1.33
CA ALA A 33 1.39 7.30 -0.27
C ALA A 33 0.49 6.54 0.72
N VAL A 34 -0.67 7.11 1.09
CA VAL A 34 -1.66 6.44 1.95
C VAL A 34 -2.19 5.17 1.29
N VAL A 35 -2.48 5.20 -0.01
CA VAL A 35 -3.01 4.02 -0.71
C VAL A 35 -2.00 2.88 -0.71
N VAL A 36 -0.72 3.17 -1.00
CA VAL A 36 0.34 2.16 -0.99
C VAL A 36 0.64 1.69 0.43
N ALA A 37 0.64 2.58 1.42
CA ALA A 37 0.78 2.20 2.82
C ALA A 37 -0.35 1.27 3.27
N ARG A 38 -1.60 1.49 2.85
CA ARG A 38 -2.71 0.57 3.15
C ARG A 38 -2.55 -0.77 2.43
N LEU A 39 -2.08 -0.79 1.18
CA LEU A 39 -1.73 -2.05 0.50
C LEU A 39 -0.70 -2.84 1.34
N VAL A 40 0.32 -2.18 1.87
CA VAL A 40 1.38 -2.83 2.66
C VAL A 40 0.91 -3.27 4.04
N PHE A 41 0.22 -2.42 4.80
CA PHE A 41 -0.10 -2.70 6.21
C PHE A 41 -1.46 -3.38 6.41
N ASP A 42 -2.47 -3.05 5.61
CA ASP A 42 -3.81 -3.65 5.75
C ASP A 42 -3.90 -4.98 4.96
N HIS A 43 -3.09 -5.12 3.89
CA HIS A 43 -3.16 -6.25 2.96
C HIS A 43 -1.83 -7.01 2.78
N ASP A 44 -0.79 -6.68 3.55
CA ASP A 44 0.54 -7.32 3.48
C ASP A 44 1.18 -7.28 2.09
N GLY A 45 0.91 -6.20 1.33
CA GLY A 45 1.31 -6.04 -0.07
C GLY A 45 0.50 -6.89 -1.06
N GLY A 46 -0.45 -7.69 -0.56
CA GLY A 46 -1.26 -8.62 -1.33
C GLY A 46 -2.31 -7.99 -2.24
N PRO A 47 -2.97 -8.81 -3.08
CA PRO A 47 -3.91 -8.34 -4.08
C PRO A 47 -5.16 -7.72 -3.49
N VAL A 48 -5.49 -6.51 -3.95
CA VAL A 48 -6.74 -5.84 -3.66
C VAL A 48 -7.51 -5.60 -4.96
N PRO A 49 -8.84 -5.79 -4.99
CA PRO A 49 -9.63 -5.55 -6.20
C PRO A 49 -9.44 -4.12 -6.73
N GLY A 50 -9.15 -3.96 -8.02
CA GLY A 50 -9.06 -2.66 -8.68
C GLY A 50 -10.42 -2.03 -9.02
N ARG A 51 -11.54 -2.70 -8.70
CA ARG A 51 -12.91 -2.22 -8.93
C ARG A 51 -13.89 -2.65 -7.84
N GLY A 52 -14.98 -1.90 -7.71
CA GLY A 52 -16.09 -2.20 -6.79
C GLY A 52 -15.91 -1.62 -5.39
N LYS A 53 -16.82 -1.96 -4.47
CA LYS A 53 -16.89 -1.37 -3.11
C LYS A 53 -15.65 -1.60 -2.23
N ARG A 54 -14.77 -2.53 -2.64
CA ARG A 54 -13.54 -2.90 -1.91
C ARG A 54 -12.27 -2.34 -2.57
N ALA A 55 -12.40 -1.59 -3.66
CA ALA A 55 -11.24 -0.95 -4.28
C ALA A 55 -10.72 0.20 -3.40
N LEU A 56 -9.41 0.25 -3.20
CA LEU A 56 -8.75 1.32 -2.45
C LEU A 56 -8.65 2.62 -3.24
N ILE A 57 -8.60 2.51 -4.56
CA ILE A 57 -8.41 3.62 -5.50
C ILE A 57 -9.09 3.29 -6.83
N ASP A 58 -9.38 4.32 -7.63
CA ASP A 58 -9.85 4.13 -9.00
C ASP A 58 -8.74 3.66 -9.96
N ILE A 59 -9.11 3.28 -11.18
CA ILE A 59 -8.16 2.76 -12.17
C ILE A 59 -7.13 3.80 -12.63
N ARG A 60 -7.44 5.11 -12.59
CA ARG A 60 -6.49 6.15 -12.99
C ARG A 60 -5.41 6.30 -11.93
N GLY A 61 -5.81 6.34 -10.66
CA GLY A 61 -4.89 6.34 -9.53
C GLY A 61 -4.06 5.05 -9.46
N ALA A 62 -4.68 3.88 -9.69
CA ALA A 62 -3.94 2.62 -9.77
C ALA A 62 -2.84 2.66 -10.85
N ARG A 63 -3.16 3.12 -12.07
CA ARG A 63 -2.17 3.28 -13.15
C ARG A 63 -1.07 4.27 -12.80
N ARG A 64 -1.41 5.36 -12.11
CA ARG A 64 -0.41 6.32 -11.61
C ARG A 64 0.54 5.66 -10.62
N LEU A 65 0.04 4.86 -9.67
CA LEU A 65 0.89 4.12 -8.73
C LEU A 65 1.82 3.12 -9.44
N VAL A 66 1.33 2.47 -10.51
CA VAL A 66 2.18 1.62 -11.37
C VAL A 66 3.27 2.44 -12.06
N GLN A 67 2.94 3.60 -12.62
CA GLN A 67 3.93 4.49 -13.25
C GLN A 67 4.99 5.01 -12.27
N LEU A 68 4.63 5.18 -11.00
CA LEU A 68 5.55 5.58 -9.92
C LEU A 68 6.41 4.41 -9.40
N GLY A 69 6.20 3.18 -9.89
CA GLY A 69 6.89 1.98 -9.44
C GLY A 69 6.51 1.51 -8.02
N LEU A 70 5.37 1.97 -7.51
CA LEU A 70 4.92 1.68 -6.14
C LEU A 70 3.94 0.50 -6.07
N ALA A 71 3.33 0.15 -7.20
CA ALA A 71 2.33 -0.89 -7.28
C ALA A 71 2.38 -1.62 -8.62
N GLU A 72 1.76 -2.78 -8.68
CA GLU A 72 1.57 -3.57 -9.88
C GLU A 72 0.08 -3.86 -10.10
N LEU A 73 -0.32 -3.93 -11.36
CA LEU A 73 -1.65 -4.35 -11.77
C LEU A 73 -1.55 -5.73 -12.42
N ASP A 74 -2.24 -6.71 -11.82
CA ASP A 74 -2.27 -8.08 -12.31
C ASP A 74 -3.71 -8.49 -12.66
N GLU A 75 -3.89 -9.30 -13.70
CA GLU A 75 -5.18 -9.89 -14.03
C GLU A 75 -5.43 -11.09 -13.12
N GLY A 76 -6.11 -10.84 -12.00
CA GLY A 76 -6.45 -11.89 -11.05
C GLY A 76 -7.85 -12.46 -11.28
N PHE A 77 -8.03 -13.71 -10.87
CA PHE A 77 -9.36 -14.32 -10.73
C PHE A 77 -9.86 -14.11 -9.30
N GLY A 78 -10.95 -13.34 -9.15
CA GLY A 78 -11.64 -13.25 -7.87
C GLY A 78 -12.49 -14.50 -7.65
N TYR A 79 -12.17 -15.29 -6.63
CA TYR A 79 -13.03 -16.39 -6.18
C TYR A 79 -14.06 -15.83 -5.19
N GLU A 80 -15.26 -15.50 -5.68
CA GLU A 80 -16.43 -15.41 -4.80
C GLU A 80 -17.05 -16.81 -4.71
N VAL A 81 -17.09 -17.39 -3.50
CA VAL A 81 -17.74 -18.68 -3.26
C VAL A 81 -19.17 -18.64 -3.81
N GLY A 82 -19.44 -19.41 -4.87
CA GLY A 82 -20.77 -19.49 -5.50
C GLY A 82 -20.99 -18.60 -6.73
N ARG A 83 -20.00 -17.85 -7.21
CA ARG A 83 -20.07 -17.14 -8.51
C ARG A 83 -18.88 -17.48 -9.40
N GLN A 84 -19.14 -17.57 -10.71
CA GLN A 84 -18.12 -17.78 -11.73
C GLN A 84 -17.01 -16.74 -11.56
N ALA A 85 -15.75 -17.21 -11.50
CA ALA A 85 -14.59 -16.35 -11.34
C ALA A 85 -14.57 -15.30 -12.47
N SER A 86 -14.90 -14.06 -12.13
CA SER A 86 -14.77 -12.96 -13.07
C SER A 86 -13.32 -12.49 -13.04
N SER A 87 -12.65 -12.48 -14.21
CA SER A 87 -11.36 -11.82 -14.34
C SER A 87 -11.50 -10.34 -13.96
N GLY A 88 -10.52 -9.85 -13.22
CA GLY A 88 -10.50 -8.46 -12.79
C GLY A 88 -9.09 -8.03 -12.41
N TRP A 89 -8.77 -6.77 -12.72
CA TRP A 89 -7.52 -6.16 -12.31
C TRP A 89 -7.42 -6.13 -10.78
N GLN A 90 -6.29 -6.60 -10.26
CA GLN A 90 -5.90 -6.54 -8.87
C GLN A 90 -4.69 -5.64 -8.73
N LEU A 91 -4.70 -4.80 -7.70
CA LEU A 91 -3.60 -3.92 -7.35
C LEU A 91 -2.79 -4.57 -6.22
N ARG A 92 -1.47 -4.61 -6.35
CA ARG A 92 -0.52 -5.10 -5.34
C ARG A 92 0.57 -4.05 -5.14
N ALA A 93 1.19 -4.02 -3.96
CA ALA A 93 2.41 -3.22 -3.80
C ALA A 93 3.59 -3.93 -4.49
N THR A 94 4.53 -3.18 -5.07
CA THR A 94 5.80 -3.79 -5.50
C THR A 94 6.60 -4.27 -4.28
N PRO A 95 7.45 -5.29 -4.40
CA PRO A 95 8.34 -5.71 -3.31
C PRO A 95 9.19 -4.56 -2.76
N GLU A 96 9.67 -3.68 -3.64
CA GLU A 96 10.46 -2.52 -3.27
C GLU A 96 9.64 -1.51 -2.45
N ALA A 97 8.39 -1.24 -2.85
CA ALA A 97 7.51 -0.36 -2.10
C ALA A 97 7.11 -0.97 -0.75
N HIS A 98 6.89 -2.28 -0.71
CA HIS A 98 6.62 -3.01 0.52
C HIS A 98 7.76 -2.84 1.54
N ASP A 99 8.99 -3.14 1.13
CA ASP A 99 10.15 -3.05 2.00
C ASP A 99 10.45 -1.60 2.41
N LEU A 100 10.31 -0.66 1.49
CA LEU A 100 10.48 0.76 1.78
C LEU A 100 9.48 1.25 2.83
N LEU A 101 8.18 0.99 2.66
CA LEU A 101 7.15 1.46 3.59
C LEU A 101 7.25 0.81 4.96
N ARG A 102 7.68 -0.46 5.03
CA ARG A 102 7.98 -1.13 6.31
C ARG A 102 9.10 -0.41 7.05
N ARG A 103 10.20 -0.05 6.37
CA ARG A 103 11.31 0.72 6.96
C ARG A 103 10.86 2.11 7.41
N LEU A 104 10.13 2.83 6.56
CA LEU A 104 9.63 4.18 6.86
C LEU A 104 8.62 4.22 8.02
N ALA A 105 7.91 3.12 8.30
CA ALA A 105 7.05 3.06 9.48
C ALA A 105 7.82 2.90 10.79
N ASP A 106 9.05 2.35 10.75
CA ASP A 106 9.86 2.10 11.94
C ASP A 106 10.79 3.28 12.27
N GLU A 107 11.10 4.12 11.27
CA GLU A 107 11.88 5.33 11.43
C GLU A 107 10.97 6.56 11.61
N PRO A 108 11.11 7.35 12.70
CA PRO A 108 10.34 8.59 12.84
C PRO A 108 10.76 9.58 11.75
N PRO A 109 9.82 10.33 11.14
CA PRO A 109 10.18 11.40 10.22
C PRO A 109 11.02 12.45 10.95
N LEU A 110 12.13 12.85 10.32
CA LEU A 110 13.06 13.87 10.80
C LEU A 110 12.39 15.24 10.96
#